data_AF-A0A927V9S0-F1
#
_entry.id   AF-A0A927V9S0-F1
#
_cell.length_a   1.000
_cell.length_b   1.000
_cell.length_c   1.000
_cell.angle_alpha   90.00
_cell.angle_beta   90.00
_cell.angle_gamma   90.00
#
_symmetry.space_group_name_H-M   'P 1'
#
loop_
_entity.id
_entity.type
_entity.pdbx_description
1 polymer ?
#
loop_
_entity_poly.entity_id
_entity_poly.type
_entity_poly.pdbx_seq_one_letter_code
_entity_poly.pdbx_strand_id
1 'polypeptide(L)'
;MAIIEFNFRKKDETHAVPLETVSGNAIKESLAPVSYITKSLRENRKSLIDHDISTHEQLEGIQGSFETILEQSDQIVESMDTIKSKVNNIVDVSSQIEGSVNEVLDTTAQASENVDSIQESSAEVIKDFEKVGDVLNKFQSSFHEIQETMSGIIGIANQTNMLSLNASIEAARAGEHGLGFSVVATEVSDLASQIKKLVDAVNSNMSLLQSDVKALHESMATATKMLEKEQEQVAQTTVLFNNIKESVSGVIEVQRAIAECVDDCNVAADAIQADIISAKDNYVEVAGNVDQISTDISNRSQIYEEMANLLDQADPIIDEVIANNR
;
A
#
# COMPACT_ATOMS: atom_id res chain seq x y z
N MET A 1 -55.97 66.82 -41.99
CA MET A 1 -56.59 68.01 -42.60
C MET A 1 -58.09 67.95 -42.38
N ALA A 2 -58.54 68.58 -41.30
CA ALA A 2 -59.89 69.10 -41.08
C ALA A 2 -59.72 70.16 -39.99
N ILE A 3 -59.41 71.38 -40.43
CA ILE A 3 -59.41 72.59 -39.59
C ILE A 3 -60.86 73.06 -39.60
N ILE A 4 -61.51 73.13 -38.44
CA ILE A 4 -62.67 74.00 -38.23
C ILE A 4 -62.50 74.68 -36.88
N GLU A 5 -62.26 75.99 -36.98
CA GLU A 5 -62.27 77.00 -35.93
C GLU A 5 -63.61 76.99 -35.17
N PHE A 6 -63.56 77.18 -33.85
CA PHE A 6 -64.70 77.70 -33.13
C PHE A 6 -64.31 78.93 -32.31
N ASN A 7 -64.70 80.06 -32.89
CA ASN A 7 -64.84 81.41 -32.35
C ASN A 7 -64.69 81.59 -30.83
N PHE A 8 -63.70 82.38 -30.47
CA PHE A 8 -63.71 83.19 -29.26
C PHE A 8 -64.92 84.15 -29.29
N ARG A 9 -65.90 83.90 -28.43
CA ARG A 9 -66.89 84.91 -28.07
C ARG A 9 -66.53 85.43 -26.68
N LYS A 10 -65.91 86.62 -26.65
CA LYS A 10 -65.81 87.44 -25.43
C LYS A 10 -67.23 87.62 -24.86
N LYS A 11 -67.45 87.12 -23.66
CA LYS A 11 -68.53 87.60 -22.80
C LYS A 11 -67.87 88.41 -21.70
N ASP A 12 -67.69 89.70 -21.97
CA ASP A 12 -67.48 90.71 -20.94
C ASP A 12 -68.76 90.79 -20.11
N GLU A 13 -68.88 89.89 -19.14
CA GLU A 13 -69.81 90.03 -18.03
C GLU A 13 -69.01 89.80 -16.76
N THR A 14 -68.48 90.91 -16.22
CA THR A 14 -68.22 91.04 -14.79
C THR A 14 -69.52 90.76 -14.04
N HIS A 15 -69.78 89.50 -13.75
CA HIS A 15 -70.65 89.11 -12.67
C HIS A 15 -69.71 88.80 -11.52
N ALA A 16 -69.70 89.71 -10.54
CA ALA A 16 -69.19 89.41 -9.22
C ALA A 16 -69.94 88.16 -8.75
N VAL A 17 -69.30 87.00 -8.88
CA VAL A 17 -69.74 85.79 -8.21
C VAL A 17 -69.70 86.16 -6.73
N PRO A 18 -70.84 86.11 -6.02
CA PRO A 18 -70.84 86.36 -4.60
C PRO A 18 -69.81 85.43 -3.96
N LEU A 19 -68.98 85.95 -3.05
CA LEU A 19 -68.36 85.11 -2.04
C LEU A 19 -69.51 84.47 -1.25
N GLU A 20 -70.04 83.35 -1.74
CA GLU A 20 -70.78 82.42 -0.92
C GLU A 20 -69.79 81.94 0.13
N THR A 21 -69.94 82.45 1.34
CA THR A 21 -69.35 81.88 2.54
C THR A 21 -69.71 80.41 2.57
N VAL A 22 -68.75 79.57 2.18
CA VAL A 22 -68.87 78.13 2.33
C VAL A 22 -69.06 77.87 3.82
N SER A 23 -70.24 77.39 4.21
CA SER A 23 -70.52 77.04 5.60
C SER A 23 -69.47 76.04 6.07
N GLY A 24 -68.92 76.20 7.29
CA GLY A 24 -67.88 75.33 7.85
C GLY A 24 -68.18 73.83 7.80
N ASN A 25 -69.44 73.42 7.60
CA ASN A 25 -69.81 72.03 7.34
C ASN A 25 -69.37 71.50 5.96
N ALA A 26 -69.45 72.30 4.89
CA ALA A 26 -69.08 71.86 3.54
C ALA A 26 -67.54 71.72 3.38
N ILE A 27 -66.76 72.57 4.07
CA ILE A 27 -65.29 72.45 4.13
C ILE A 27 -64.87 71.23 4.95
N LYS A 28 -65.57 70.96 6.05
CA LYS A 28 -65.34 69.75 6.86
C LYS A 28 -65.63 68.45 6.09
N GLU A 29 -66.69 68.42 5.29
CA GLU A 29 -66.98 67.28 4.40
C GLU A 29 -65.93 67.15 3.29
N SER A 30 -65.44 68.27 2.74
CA SER A 30 -64.37 68.26 1.72
C SER A 30 -63.00 67.83 2.25
N LEU A 31 -62.73 67.99 3.55
CA LEU A 31 -61.46 67.60 4.19
C LEU A 31 -61.47 66.16 4.75
N ALA A 32 -62.64 65.52 4.85
CA ALA A 32 -62.75 64.14 5.33
C ALA A 32 -61.93 63.12 4.50
N PRO A 33 -61.86 63.21 3.14
CA PRO A 33 -60.97 62.37 2.35
C PRO A 33 -59.49 62.59 2.67
N VAL A 34 -59.07 63.82 2.97
CA VAL A 34 -57.68 64.13 3.35
C VAL A 34 -57.34 63.50 4.70
N SER A 35 -58.22 63.61 5.69
CA SER A 35 -58.04 62.94 6.98
C SER A 35 -57.99 61.41 6.85
N TYR A 36 -58.81 60.83 5.98
CA TYR A 36 -58.77 59.40 5.68
C TYR A 36 -57.43 58.99 5.03
N ILE A 37 -56.95 59.76 4.05
CA ILE A 37 -55.65 59.52 3.40
C ILE A 37 -54.51 59.63 4.41
N THR A 38 -54.49 60.64 5.29
CA THR A 38 -53.47 60.80 6.34
C THR A 38 -53.45 59.58 7.28
N LYS A 39 -54.61 59.08 7.71
CA LYS A 39 -54.71 57.87 8.54
C LYS A 39 -54.20 56.63 7.82
N SER A 40 -54.63 56.42 6.56
CA SER A 40 -54.17 55.29 5.76
C SER A 40 -52.66 55.34 5.49
N LEU A 41 -52.10 56.53 5.26
CA LEU A 41 -50.65 56.73 5.13
C LEU A 41 -49.90 56.42 6.43
N ARG A 42 -50.44 56.76 7.61
CA ARG A 42 -49.84 56.36 8.90
C ARG A 42 -49.84 54.85 9.08
N GLU A 43 -50.94 54.18 8.77
CA GLU A 43 -51.05 52.72 8.86
C GLU A 43 -50.09 52.02 7.88
N ASN A 44 -50.04 52.47 6.63
CA ASN A 44 -49.10 51.95 5.62
C ASN A 44 -47.64 52.18 6.03
N ARG A 45 -47.30 53.38 6.53
CA ARG A 45 -45.95 53.68 7.03
C ARG A 45 -45.55 52.74 8.16
N LYS A 46 -46.44 52.52 9.14
CA LYS A 46 -46.19 51.59 10.25
C LYS A 46 -45.91 50.17 9.73
N SER A 47 -46.75 49.69 8.81
CA SER A 47 -46.55 48.37 8.18
C SER A 47 -45.21 48.27 7.43
N LEU A 48 -44.75 49.35 6.79
CA LEU A 48 -43.46 49.39 6.10
C LEU A 48 -42.28 49.36 7.07
N ILE A 49 -42.36 50.06 8.21
CA ILE A 49 -41.34 50.01 9.27
C ILE A 49 -41.26 48.59 9.84
N ASP A 50 -42.39 47.96 10.15
CA ASP A 50 -42.42 46.59 10.68
C ASP A 50 -41.79 45.61 9.67
N HIS A 51 -42.01 45.81 8.36
CA HIS A 51 -41.38 45.03 7.31
C HIS A 51 -39.85 45.25 7.27
N ASP A 52 -39.39 46.49 7.33
CA ASP A 52 -37.96 46.83 7.28
C ASP A 52 -37.18 46.30 8.48
N ILE A 53 -37.76 46.33 9.69
CA ILE A 53 -37.18 45.70 10.88
C ILE A 53 -37.02 44.20 10.65
N SER A 54 -38.08 43.52 10.19
CA SER A 54 -38.01 42.09 9.90
C SER A 54 -36.99 41.76 8.80
N THR A 55 -36.86 42.61 7.79
CA THR A 55 -35.88 42.44 6.70
C THR A 55 -34.45 42.62 7.24
N HIS A 56 -34.23 43.59 8.12
CA HIS A 56 -32.94 43.83 8.75
C HIS A 56 -32.49 42.67 9.63
N GLU A 57 -33.38 42.12 10.46
CA GLU A 57 -33.10 40.91 11.26
C GLU A 57 -32.71 39.71 10.38
N GLN A 58 -33.37 39.53 9.23
CA GLN A 58 -33.01 38.49 8.27
C GLN A 58 -31.63 38.71 7.64
N LEU A 59 -31.28 39.96 7.31
CA LEU A 59 -29.97 40.31 6.75
C LEU A 59 -28.85 40.07 7.76
N GLU A 60 -29.05 40.39 9.03
CA GLU A 60 -28.08 40.10 10.10
C GLU A 60 -27.83 38.59 10.23
N GLY A 61 -28.89 37.77 10.19
CA GLY A 61 -28.77 36.31 10.18
C GLY A 61 -28.03 35.77 8.96
N ILE A 62 -28.25 36.36 7.78
CA ILE A 62 -27.52 36.03 6.55
C ILE A 62 -26.04 36.39 6.69
N GLN A 63 -25.72 37.57 7.23
CA GLN A 63 -24.35 38.03 7.41
C GLN A 63 -23.56 37.12 8.35
N GLY A 64 -24.13 36.75 9.50
CA GLY A 64 -23.49 35.80 10.42
C GLY A 64 -23.29 34.39 9.83
N SER A 65 -24.22 33.96 8.97
CA SER A 65 -24.08 32.69 8.23
C SER A 65 -22.91 32.75 7.25
N PHE A 66 -22.74 33.87 6.52
CA PHE A 66 -21.61 34.02 5.60
C PHE A 66 -20.27 34.12 6.30
N GLU A 67 -20.19 34.80 7.44
CA GLU A 67 -18.96 34.86 8.24
C GLU A 67 -18.51 33.46 8.67
N THR A 68 -19.45 32.62 9.10
CA THR A 68 -19.19 31.21 9.44
C THR A 68 -18.69 30.42 8.22
N ILE A 69 -19.28 30.64 7.05
CA ILE A 69 -18.87 29.95 5.81
C ILE A 69 -17.47 30.38 5.37
N LEU A 70 -17.11 31.66 5.53
CA LEU A 70 -15.76 32.16 5.21
C LEU A 70 -14.71 31.51 6.13
N GLU A 71 -14.99 31.40 7.42
CA GLU A 71 -14.11 30.69 8.38
C GLU A 71 -13.95 29.21 8.02
N GLN A 72 -15.05 28.53 7.69
CA GLN A 72 -15.01 27.13 7.22
C GLN A 72 -14.23 26.97 5.92
N SER A 73 -14.33 27.94 5.00
CA SER A 73 -13.59 27.94 3.73
C SER A 73 -12.09 28.02 3.98
N ASP A 74 -11.64 28.87 4.90
CA ASP A 74 -10.23 28.98 5.29
C ASP A 74 -9.72 27.67 5.94
N GLN A 75 -10.53 27.02 6.78
CA GLN A 75 -10.19 25.70 7.36
C GLN A 75 -10.07 24.60 6.29
N ILE A 76 -10.90 24.63 5.24
CA ILE A 76 -10.82 23.67 4.14
C ILE A 76 -9.51 23.87 3.36
N VAL A 77 -9.10 25.11 3.12
CA VAL A 77 -7.82 25.42 2.44
C VAL A 77 -6.64 24.86 3.24
N GLU A 78 -6.59 25.09 4.55
CA GLU A 78 -5.53 24.53 5.42
C GLU A 78 -5.54 22.99 5.42
N SER A 79 -6.74 22.39 5.41
CA SER A 79 -6.90 20.94 5.31
C SER A 79 -6.36 20.40 3.98
N MET A 80 -6.55 21.12 2.86
CA MET A 80 -6.00 20.74 1.56
C MET A 80 -4.47 20.82 1.53
N ASP A 81 -3.86 21.83 2.15
CA ASP A 81 -2.39 21.90 2.28
C ASP A 81 -1.85 20.71 3.10
N THR A 82 -2.57 20.33 4.15
CA THR A 82 -2.24 19.13 4.94
C THR A 82 -2.35 17.86 4.10
N ILE A 83 -3.40 17.70 3.29
CA ILE A 83 -3.58 16.57 2.38
C ILE A 83 -2.41 16.50 1.39
N LYS A 84 -2.05 17.61 0.73
CA LYS A 84 -0.91 17.67 -0.20
C LYS A 84 0.39 17.25 0.47
N SER A 85 0.64 17.69 1.71
CA SER A 85 1.79 17.24 2.49
C SER A 85 1.78 15.72 2.75
N LYS A 86 0.62 15.14 3.10
CA LYS A 86 0.48 13.69 3.28
C LYS A 86 0.67 12.92 1.98
N VAL A 87 0.19 13.43 0.86
CA VAL A 87 0.40 12.86 -0.48
C VAL A 87 1.90 12.86 -0.83
N ASN A 88 2.63 13.93 -0.55
CA ASN A 88 4.09 13.95 -0.75
C ASN A 88 4.82 12.91 0.11
N ASN A 89 4.38 12.69 1.35
CA ASN A 89 4.96 11.62 2.18
C ASN A 89 4.72 10.22 1.57
N ILE A 90 3.60 10.01 0.87
CA ILE A 90 3.35 8.74 0.15
C ILE A 90 4.34 8.57 -1.00
N VAL A 91 4.71 9.64 -1.70
CA VAL A 91 5.75 9.61 -2.75
C VAL A 91 7.10 9.19 -2.18
N ASP A 92 7.50 9.76 -1.04
CA ASP A 92 8.76 9.41 -0.39
C ASP A 92 8.80 7.94 0.05
N VAL A 93 7.70 7.45 0.65
CA VAL A 93 7.57 6.04 1.04
C VAL A 93 7.58 5.12 -0.18
N SER A 94 6.92 5.51 -1.27
CA SER A 94 6.93 4.77 -2.54
C SER A 94 8.36 4.65 -3.10
N SER A 95 9.14 5.74 -3.08
CA SER A 95 10.55 5.71 -3.48
C SER A 95 11.42 4.77 -2.64
N GLN A 96 11.19 4.73 -1.32
CA GLN A 96 11.88 3.77 -0.43
C GLN A 96 11.52 2.31 -0.77
N ILE A 97 10.25 2.03 -1.07
CA ILE A 97 9.81 0.70 -1.51
C ILE A 97 10.53 0.29 -2.80
N GLU A 98 10.72 1.22 -3.75
CA GLU A 98 11.49 0.95 -4.98
C GLU A 98 12.92 0.50 -4.67
N GLY A 99 13.58 1.19 -3.74
CA GLY A 99 14.93 0.85 -3.28
C GLY A 99 14.98 -0.55 -2.68
N SER A 100 14.04 -0.88 -1.79
CA SER A 100 13.95 -2.22 -1.18
C SER A 100 13.63 -3.31 -2.20
N VAL A 101 12.78 -3.03 -3.19
CA VAL A 101 12.49 -3.95 -4.29
C VAL A 101 13.75 -4.29 -5.07
N ASN A 102 14.57 -3.29 -5.42
CA ASN A 102 15.82 -3.50 -6.13
C ASN A 102 16.83 -4.32 -5.30
N GLU A 103 16.92 -4.06 -4.00
CA GLU A 103 17.78 -4.83 -3.07
C GLU A 103 17.34 -6.29 -2.97
N VAL A 104 16.04 -6.57 -2.90
CA VAL A 104 15.49 -7.93 -2.91
C VAL A 104 15.80 -8.65 -4.21
N LEU A 105 15.69 -7.97 -5.36
CA LEU A 105 16.03 -8.55 -6.66
C LEU A 105 17.50 -8.91 -6.77
N ASP A 106 18.39 -8.02 -6.35
CA ASP A 106 19.84 -8.25 -6.35
C ASP A 106 20.23 -9.41 -5.42
N THR A 107 19.73 -9.40 -4.19
CA THR A 107 19.97 -10.47 -3.22
C THR A 107 19.45 -11.82 -3.72
N THR A 108 18.26 -11.83 -4.36
CA THR A 108 17.68 -13.03 -4.95
C THR A 108 18.49 -13.53 -6.15
N ALA A 109 19.06 -12.62 -6.95
CA ALA A 109 19.93 -12.99 -8.07
C ALA A 109 21.24 -13.63 -7.57
N GLN A 110 21.90 -13.02 -6.58
CA GLN A 110 23.11 -13.58 -5.97
C GLN A 110 22.84 -14.93 -5.30
N ALA A 111 21.71 -15.07 -4.60
CA ALA A 111 21.32 -16.34 -3.99
C ALA A 111 21.04 -17.43 -5.04
N SER A 112 20.45 -17.07 -6.18
CA SER A 112 20.26 -17.99 -7.31
C SER A 112 21.58 -18.48 -7.89
N GLU A 113 22.56 -17.59 -8.07
CA GLU A 113 23.91 -17.96 -8.55
C GLU A 113 24.61 -18.93 -7.58
N ASN A 114 24.49 -18.71 -6.27
CA ASN A 114 25.03 -19.63 -5.27
C ASN A 114 24.35 -21.00 -5.34
N VAL A 115 23.03 -21.05 -5.59
CA VAL A 115 22.30 -22.32 -5.75
C VAL A 115 22.75 -23.07 -7.01
N ASP A 116 22.97 -22.37 -8.12
CA ASP A 116 23.51 -22.96 -9.35
C ASP A 116 24.91 -23.56 -9.10
N SER A 117 25.76 -22.86 -8.35
CA SER A 117 27.09 -23.36 -7.95
C SER A 117 27.01 -24.60 -7.04
N ILE A 118 26.08 -24.62 -6.10
CA ILE A 118 25.82 -25.82 -5.26
C ILE A 118 25.39 -26.98 -6.15
N GLN A 119 24.49 -26.77 -7.10
CA GLN A 119 24.03 -27.81 -8.01
C GLN A 119 25.18 -28.42 -8.82
N GLU A 120 26.08 -27.59 -9.34
CA GLU A 120 27.27 -28.04 -10.07
C GLU A 120 28.22 -28.84 -9.16
N SER A 121 28.50 -28.32 -7.96
CA SER A 121 29.36 -29.00 -6.98
C SER A 121 28.79 -30.35 -6.54
N SER A 122 27.49 -30.43 -6.24
CA SER A 122 26.84 -31.69 -5.88
C SER A 122 26.91 -32.71 -7.02
N ALA A 123 26.79 -32.28 -8.28
CA ALA A 123 26.94 -33.16 -9.44
C ALA A 123 28.37 -33.71 -9.58
N GLU A 124 29.39 -32.90 -9.28
CA GLU A 124 30.79 -33.35 -9.26
C GLU A 124 31.04 -34.39 -8.16
N VAL A 125 30.50 -34.17 -6.96
CA VAL A 125 30.62 -35.12 -5.84
C VAL A 125 29.99 -36.47 -6.18
N ILE A 126 28.82 -36.49 -6.83
CA ILE A 126 28.19 -37.75 -7.28
C ILE A 126 29.12 -38.51 -8.23
N LYS A 127 29.73 -37.81 -9.20
CA LYS A 127 30.68 -38.42 -10.14
C LYS A 127 31.92 -38.97 -9.44
N ASP A 128 32.40 -38.31 -8.40
CA ASP A 128 33.52 -38.82 -7.61
C ASP A 128 33.13 -40.05 -6.79
N PHE A 129 31.90 -40.10 -6.28
CA PHE A 129 31.39 -41.32 -5.62
C PHE A 129 31.26 -42.50 -6.59
N GLU A 130 30.85 -42.28 -7.83
CA GLU A 130 30.86 -43.34 -8.85
C GLU A 130 32.27 -43.92 -9.06
N LYS A 131 33.29 -43.06 -9.16
CA LYS A 131 34.70 -43.51 -9.28
C LYS A 131 35.17 -44.29 -8.05
N VAL A 132 34.81 -43.87 -6.84
CA VAL A 132 35.19 -44.61 -5.62
C VAL A 132 34.48 -45.97 -5.59
N GLY A 133 33.22 -46.05 -6.04
CA GLY A 133 32.49 -47.30 -6.23
C GLY A 133 33.23 -48.27 -7.16
N ASP A 134 33.75 -47.78 -8.29
CA ASP A 134 34.56 -48.58 -9.22
C ASP A 134 35.86 -49.10 -8.58
N VAL A 135 36.52 -48.27 -7.76
CA VAL A 135 37.73 -48.68 -7.04
C VAL A 135 37.40 -49.76 -6.00
N LEU A 136 36.29 -49.65 -5.27
CA LEU A 136 35.86 -50.66 -4.29
C LEU A 136 35.55 -51.99 -4.96
N ASN A 137 34.89 -51.97 -6.13
CA ASN A 137 34.63 -53.18 -6.91
C ASN A 137 35.94 -53.88 -7.31
N LYS A 138 36.96 -53.12 -7.76
CA LYS A 138 38.29 -53.67 -8.06
C LYS A 138 38.97 -54.26 -6.82
N PHE A 139 38.90 -53.59 -5.68
CA PHE A 139 39.42 -54.12 -4.41
C PHE A 139 38.78 -55.45 -4.05
N GLN A 140 37.47 -55.58 -4.23
CA GLN A 140 36.75 -56.82 -3.94
C GLN A 140 37.20 -57.97 -4.86
N SER A 141 37.46 -57.70 -6.15
CA SER A 141 38.06 -58.68 -7.06
C SER A 141 39.48 -59.07 -6.63
N SER A 142 40.33 -58.12 -6.26
CA SER A 142 41.69 -58.41 -5.79
C SER A 142 41.71 -59.24 -4.50
N PHE A 143 40.79 -59.01 -3.57
CA PHE A 143 40.67 -59.86 -2.38
C PHE A 143 40.29 -61.29 -2.72
N HIS A 144 39.41 -61.49 -3.70
CA HIS A 144 39.05 -62.83 -4.16
C HIS A 144 40.25 -63.57 -4.76
N GLU A 145 41.04 -62.90 -5.61
CA GLU A 145 42.27 -63.48 -6.19
C GLU A 145 43.31 -63.84 -5.11
N ILE A 146 43.45 -63.01 -4.08
CA ILE A 146 44.36 -63.29 -2.97
C ILE A 146 43.87 -64.48 -2.16
N GLN A 147 42.56 -64.58 -1.87
CA GLN A 147 41.98 -65.74 -1.17
C GLN A 147 42.21 -67.04 -1.97
N GLU A 148 42.05 -67.03 -3.29
CA GLU A 148 42.33 -68.18 -4.15
C GLU A 148 43.80 -68.58 -4.08
N THR A 149 44.71 -67.61 -4.18
CA THR A 149 46.16 -67.83 -4.06
C THR A 149 46.54 -68.43 -2.69
N MET A 150 45.98 -67.88 -1.61
CA MET A 150 46.19 -68.37 -0.24
C MET A 150 45.69 -69.81 -0.06
N SER A 151 44.53 -70.15 -0.64
CA SER A 151 44.01 -71.52 -0.66
C SER A 151 44.97 -72.48 -1.37
N GLY A 152 45.57 -72.06 -2.49
CA GLY A 152 46.63 -72.79 -3.18
C GLY A 152 47.87 -73.04 -2.29
N ILE A 153 48.33 -72.03 -1.56
CA ILE A 153 49.48 -72.15 -0.63
C ILE A 153 49.17 -73.14 0.50
N ILE A 154 47.96 -73.11 1.06
CA ILE A 154 47.52 -74.12 2.04
C ILE A 154 47.57 -75.53 1.43
N GLY A 155 47.13 -75.68 0.17
CA GLY A 155 47.26 -76.93 -0.58
C GLY A 155 48.70 -77.43 -0.66
N ILE A 156 49.64 -76.55 -1.03
CA ILE A 156 51.08 -76.87 -1.10
C ILE A 156 51.61 -77.23 0.30
N ALA A 157 51.30 -76.43 1.33
CA ALA A 157 51.75 -76.69 2.69
C ALA A 157 51.22 -78.04 3.24
N ASN A 158 49.97 -78.40 2.90
CA ASN A 158 49.41 -79.73 3.20
C ASN A 158 50.20 -80.85 2.52
N GLN A 159 50.50 -80.71 1.23
CA GLN A 159 51.30 -81.68 0.48
C GLN A 159 52.72 -81.80 1.05
N THR A 160 53.39 -80.68 1.32
CA THR A 160 54.74 -80.66 1.90
C THR A 160 54.77 -81.31 3.27
N ASN A 161 53.75 -81.08 4.11
CA ASN A 161 53.64 -81.72 5.42
C ASN A 161 53.39 -83.24 5.31
N MET A 162 52.61 -83.68 4.30
CA MET A 162 52.42 -85.11 4.03
C MET A 162 53.70 -85.77 3.51
N LEU A 163 54.45 -85.09 2.63
CA LEU A 163 55.76 -85.53 2.13
C LEU A 163 56.79 -85.63 3.26
N SER A 164 56.84 -84.64 4.14
CA SER A 164 57.75 -84.63 5.28
C SER A 164 57.41 -85.73 6.29
N LEU A 165 56.12 -85.97 6.55
CA LEU A 165 55.68 -87.09 7.39
C LEU A 165 56.11 -88.44 6.81
N ASN A 166 55.91 -88.65 5.50
CA ASN A 166 56.37 -89.87 4.82
C ASN A 166 57.89 -90.02 4.90
N ALA A 167 58.65 -88.93 4.76
CA ALA A 167 60.10 -88.93 4.91
C ALA A 167 60.55 -89.22 6.34
N SER A 168 59.87 -88.69 7.37
CA SER A 168 60.13 -89.03 8.79
C SER A 168 59.86 -90.50 9.08
N ILE A 169 58.79 -91.08 8.52
CA ILE A 169 58.49 -92.51 8.65
C ILE A 169 59.61 -93.36 8.05
N GLU A 170 60.06 -93.03 6.84
CA GLU A 170 61.09 -93.81 6.16
C GLU A 170 62.47 -93.61 6.79
N ALA A 171 62.76 -92.42 7.33
CA ALA A 171 63.95 -92.15 8.14
C ALA A 171 63.98 -92.97 9.43
N ALA A 172 62.83 -93.10 10.12
CA ALA A 172 62.71 -93.98 11.28
C ALA A 172 62.92 -95.46 10.91
N ARG A 173 62.48 -95.85 9.71
CA ARG A 173 62.62 -97.22 9.16
C ARG A 173 64.07 -97.59 8.83
N ALA A 174 64.90 -96.61 8.45
CA ALA A 174 66.32 -96.78 8.17
C ALA A 174 67.21 -96.88 9.44
N GLY A 175 66.64 -96.75 10.65
CA GLY A 175 67.37 -96.90 11.90
C GLY A 175 68.46 -95.82 12.10
N GLU A 176 69.66 -96.22 12.52
CA GLU A 176 70.76 -95.27 12.77
C GLU A 176 71.19 -94.49 11.51
N HIS A 177 71.05 -95.07 10.31
CA HIS A 177 71.41 -94.41 9.06
C HIS A 177 70.42 -93.29 8.66
N GLY A 178 69.22 -93.26 9.25
CA GLY A 178 68.16 -92.30 8.94
C GLY A 178 68.11 -91.08 9.88
N LEU A 179 68.94 -91.03 10.93
CA LEU A 179 68.88 -89.98 11.96
C LEU A 179 68.97 -88.56 11.39
N GLY A 180 69.88 -88.31 10.45
CA GLY A 180 69.99 -87.00 9.79
C GLY A 180 68.78 -86.63 8.93
N PHE A 181 68.19 -87.61 8.24
CA PHE A 181 66.98 -87.39 7.42
C PHE A 181 65.74 -87.15 8.30
N SER A 182 65.67 -87.77 9.48
CA SER A 182 64.56 -87.57 10.43
C SER A 182 64.51 -86.13 10.95
N VAL A 183 65.68 -85.54 11.25
CA VAL A 183 65.78 -84.13 11.68
C VAL A 183 65.30 -83.20 10.57
N VAL A 184 65.76 -83.41 9.32
CA VAL A 184 65.34 -82.60 8.17
C VAL A 184 63.83 -82.74 7.92
N ALA A 185 63.28 -83.96 7.99
CA ALA A 185 61.86 -84.19 7.78
C ALA A 185 60.98 -83.53 8.86
N THR A 186 61.45 -83.49 10.11
CA THR A 186 60.78 -82.77 11.21
C THR A 186 60.79 -81.25 10.94
N GLU A 187 61.94 -80.69 10.57
CA GLU A 187 62.08 -79.27 10.25
C GLU A 187 61.18 -78.84 9.07
N VAL A 188 61.08 -79.69 8.03
CA VAL A 188 60.18 -79.44 6.89
C VAL A 188 58.70 -79.49 7.30
N SER A 189 58.33 -80.39 8.23
CA SER A 189 56.97 -80.45 8.79
C SER A 189 56.63 -79.20 9.57
N ASP A 190 57.56 -78.74 10.41
CA ASP A 190 57.42 -77.52 11.20
C ASP A 190 57.32 -76.28 10.30
N LEU A 191 58.13 -76.21 9.23
CA LEU A 191 58.06 -75.13 8.24
C LEU A 191 56.71 -75.12 7.51
N ALA A 192 56.18 -76.29 7.12
CA ALA A 192 54.86 -76.40 6.50
C ALA A 192 53.73 -75.97 7.46
N SER A 193 53.85 -76.28 8.75
CA SER A 193 52.93 -75.82 9.80
C SER A 193 53.00 -74.30 10.01
N GLN A 194 54.20 -73.72 10.00
CA GLN A 194 54.39 -72.26 10.07
C GLN A 194 53.78 -71.54 8.86
N ILE A 195 53.95 -72.08 7.64
CA ILE A 195 53.33 -71.54 6.43
C ILE A 195 51.81 -71.48 6.58
N LYS A 196 51.17 -72.55 7.07
CA LYS A 196 49.71 -72.54 7.31
C LYS A 196 49.28 -71.43 8.27
N LYS A 197 49.98 -71.28 9.40
CA LYS A 197 49.68 -70.22 10.37
C LYS A 197 49.79 -68.82 9.77
N LEU A 198 50.81 -68.60 8.91
CA LEU A 198 50.96 -67.32 8.20
C LEU A 198 49.81 -67.09 7.21
N VAL A 199 49.40 -68.12 6.47
CA VAL A 199 48.26 -68.01 5.55
C VAL A 199 46.95 -67.75 6.31
N ASP A 200 46.72 -68.42 7.44
CA ASP A 200 45.54 -68.18 8.29
C ASP A 200 45.51 -66.73 8.80
N ALA A 201 46.66 -66.17 9.19
CA ALA A 201 46.77 -64.76 9.57
C ALA A 201 46.44 -63.82 8.40
N VAL A 202 46.90 -64.12 7.18
CA VAL A 202 46.57 -63.35 5.97
C VAL A 202 45.07 -63.43 5.67
N ASN A 203 44.45 -64.61 5.74
CA ASN A 203 43.01 -64.79 5.52
C ASN A 203 42.16 -64.04 6.56
N SER A 204 42.60 -64.03 7.82
CA SER A 204 41.96 -63.24 8.88
C SER A 204 41.99 -61.74 8.56
N ASN A 205 43.16 -61.22 8.19
CA ASN A 205 43.31 -59.81 7.79
C ASN A 205 42.48 -59.47 6.55
N MET A 206 42.40 -60.37 5.57
CA MET A 206 41.56 -60.16 4.38
C MET A 206 40.07 -60.13 4.70
N SER A 207 39.62 -60.95 5.64
CA SER A 207 38.23 -60.93 6.10
C SER A 207 37.87 -59.61 6.77
N LEU A 208 38.79 -59.03 7.56
CA LEU A 208 38.63 -57.70 8.14
C LEU A 208 38.55 -56.61 7.08
N LEU A 209 39.49 -56.59 6.13
CA LEU A 209 39.48 -55.61 5.04
C LEU A 209 38.23 -55.72 4.16
N GLN A 210 37.72 -56.93 3.93
CA GLN A 210 36.47 -57.13 3.19
C GLN A 210 35.26 -56.55 3.94
N SER A 211 35.24 -56.67 5.28
CA SER A 211 34.24 -56.03 6.13
C SER A 211 34.32 -54.51 6.04
N ASP A 212 35.53 -53.94 6.08
CA ASP A 212 35.74 -52.48 5.98
C ASP A 212 35.29 -51.94 4.62
N VAL A 213 35.60 -52.64 3.53
CA VAL A 213 35.14 -52.29 2.16
C VAL A 213 33.62 -52.31 2.08
N LYS A 214 32.97 -53.31 2.69
CA LYS A 214 31.50 -53.39 2.72
C LYS A 214 30.89 -52.22 3.50
N ALA A 215 31.44 -51.89 4.67
CA ALA A 215 30.99 -50.76 5.47
C ALA A 215 31.16 -49.43 4.73
N LEU A 216 32.28 -49.26 4.00
CA LEU A 216 32.51 -48.09 3.17
C LEU A 216 31.48 -48.01 2.02
N HIS A 217 31.16 -49.13 1.37
CA HIS A 217 30.14 -49.18 0.33
C HIS A 217 28.74 -48.77 0.85
N GLU A 218 28.35 -49.25 2.04
CA GLU A 218 27.08 -48.86 2.68
C GLU A 218 27.05 -47.36 3.06
N SER A 219 28.17 -46.83 3.54
CA SER A 219 28.31 -45.40 3.85
C SER A 219 28.19 -44.54 2.59
N MET A 220 28.82 -44.96 1.49
CA MET A 220 28.71 -44.29 0.19
C MET A 220 27.29 -44.31 -0.35
N ALA A 221 26.60 -45.46 -0.33
CA ALA A 221 25.21 -45.53 -0.77
C ALA A 221 24.30 -44.59 0.02
N THR A 222 24.56 -44.44 1.33
CA THR A 222 23.85 -43.49 2.19
C THR A 222 24.15 -42.05 1.78
N ALA A 223 25.42 -41.72 1.51
CA ALA A 223 25.84 -40.39 1.10
C ALA A 223 25.28 -39.99 -0.27
N THR A 224 25.24 -40.90 -1.25
CA THR A 224 24.57 -40.68 -2.55
C THR A 224 23.09 -40.35 -2.37
N LYS A 225 22.37 -41.08 -1.51
CA LYS A 225 20.97 -40.80 -1.22
C LYS A 225 20.75 -39.43 -0.56
N MET A 226 21.70 -39.00 0.28
CA MET A 226 21.66 -37.65 0.86
C MET A 226 21.86 -36.56 -0.20
N LEU A 227 22.79 -36.77 -1.14
CA LEU A 227 23.02 -35.86 -2.27
C LEU A 227 21.82 -35.78 -3.21
N GLU A 228 21.14 -36.89 -3.51
CA GLU A 228 19.90 -36.89 -4.30
C GLU A 228 18.82 -36.03 -3.64
N LYS A 229 18.67 -36.14 -2.32
CA LYS A 229 17.74 -35.31 -1.55
C LYS A 229 18.16 -33.83 -1.56
N GLU A 230 19.45 -33.55 -1.45
CA GLU A 230 19.98 -32.19 -1.54
C GLU A 230 19.66 -31.55 -2.90
N GLN A 231 19.82 -32.30 -4.01
CA GLN A 231 19.43 -31.82 -5.34
C GLN A 231 17.94 -31.50 -5.45
N GLU A 232 17.08 -32.31 -4.82
CA GLU A 232 15.64 -32.02 -4.76
C GLU A 232 15.38 -30.70 -4.00
N GLN A 233 16.06 -30.48 -2.88
CA GLN A 233 15.92 -29.24 -2.09
C GLN A 233 16.44 -28.02 -2.86
N VAL A 234 17.54 -28.16 -3.59
CA VAL A 234 18.10 -27.13 -4.49
C VAL A 234 17.10 -26.76 -5.59
N ALA A 235 16.45 -27.75 -6.21
CA ALA A 235 15.41 -27.52 -7.21
C ALA A 235 14.20 -26.77 -6.62
N GLN A 236 13.77 -27.14 -5.41
CA GLN A 236 12.69 -26.46 -4.70
C GLN A 236 13.06 -24.99 -4.37
N THR A 237 14.28 -24.75 -3.90
CA THR A 237 14.78 -23.39 -3.64
C THR A 237 14.79 -22.53 -4.90
N THR A 238 15.16 -23.10 -6.05
CA THR A 238 15.12 -22.40 -7.34
C THR A 238 13.69 -21.95 -7.71
N VAL A 239 12.69 -22.81 -7.47
CA VAL A 239 11.28 -22.45 -7.66
C VAL A 239 10.87 -21.32 -6.72
N LEU A 240 11.31 -21.36 -5.44
CA LEU A 240 11.02 -20.29 -4.49
C LEU A 240 11.58 -18.94 -4.93
N PHE A 241 12.81 -18.89 -5.47
CA PHE A 241 13.37 -17.65 -6.00
C PHE A 241 12.58 -17.10 -7.20
N ASN A 242 12.05 -17.97 -8.07
CA ASN A 242 11.17 -17.52 -9.16
C ASN A 242 9.87 -16.93 -8.63
N ASN A 243 9.27 -17.54 -7.60
CA ASN A 243 8.07 -17.00 -6.95
C ASN A 243 8.33 -15.64 -6.27
N ILE A 244 9.54 -15.44 -5.72
CA ILE A 244 9.95 -14.14 -5.18
C ILE A 244 10.01 -13.09 -6.30
N LYS A 245 10.63 -13.40 -7.44
CA LYS A 245 10.69 -12.49 -8.60
C LYS A 245 9.29 -12.11 -9.12
N GLU A 246 8.37 -13.06 -9.15
CA GLU A 246 6.98 -12.81 -9.53
C GLU A 246 6.27 -11.92 -8.51
N SER A 247 6.42 -12.20 -7.21
CA SER A 247 5.86 -11.38 -6.14
C SER A 247 6.37 -9.95 -6.19
N VAL A 248 7.67 -9.75 -6.44
CA VAL A 248 8.28 -8.43 -6.62
C VAL A 248 7.71 -7.70 -7.83
N SER A 249 7.45 -8.42 -8.93
CA SER A 249 6.81 -7.81 -10.11
C SER A 249 5.41 -7.28 -9.77
N GLY A 250 4.66 -7.99 -8.92
CA GLY A 250 3.38 -7.51 -8.40
C GLY A 250 3.52 -6.27 -7.51
N VAL A 251 4.58 -6.17 -6.71
CA VAL A 251 4.86 -4.96 -5.91
C VAL A 251 5.13 -3.75 -6.82
N ILE A 252 5.87 -3.93 -7.92
CA ILE A 252 6.13 -2.87 -8.90
C ILE A 252 4.82 -2.38 -9.54
N GLU A 253 3.89 -3.28 -9.85
CA GLU A 253 2.57 -2.92 -10.39
C GLU A 253 1.76 -2.09 -9.39
N VAL A 254 1.73 -2.51 -8.12
CA VAL A 254 1.07 -1.75 -7.04
C VAL A 254 1.72 -0.38 -6.87
N GLN A 255 3.05 -0.29 -6.97
CA GLN A 255 3.76 0.97 -6.84
C GLN A 255 3.41 1.95 -7.97
N ARG A 256 3.23 1.46 -9.19
CA ARG A 256 2.73 2.26 -10.31
C ARG A 256 1.31 2.76 -10.05
N ALA A 257 0.42 1.90 -9.55
CA ALA A 257 -0.94 2.31 -9.20
C ALA A 257 -0.97 3.36 -8.07
N ILE A 258 -0.04 3.29 -7.11
CA ILE A 258 0.13 4.31 -6.07
C ILE A 258 0.55 5.65 -6.70
N ALA A 259 1.49 5.64 -7.65
CA ALA A 259 1.92 6.86 -8.32
C ALA A 259 0.78 7.53 -9.11
N GLU A 260 -0.04 6.75 -9.80
CA GLU A 260 -1.25 7.24 -10.49
C GLU A 260 -2.26 7.83 -9.48
N CYS A 261 -2.52 7.15 -8.35
CA CYS A 261 -3.40 7.64 -7.29
C CYS A 261 -2.89 8.95 -6.65
N VAL A 262 -1.59 9.09 -6.48
CA VAL A 262 -0.96 10.33 -5.99
C VAL A 262 -1.23 11.50 -6.93
N ASP A 263 -1.10 11.29 -8.24
CA ASP A 263 -1.37 12.32 -9.25
C ASP A 263 -2.85 12.73 -9.21
N ASP A 264 -3.76 11.75 -9.19
CA ASP A 264 -5.21 11.97 -9.06
C ASP A 264 -5.55 12.76 -7.77
N CYS A 265 -4.92 12.42 -6.65
CA CYS A 265 -5.12 13.14 -5.39
C CYS A 265 -4.65 14.60 -5.46
N ASN A 266 -3.52 14.88 -6.11
CA ASN A 266 -3.01 16.24 -6.28
C ASN A 266 -3.96 17.07 -7.17
N VAL A 267 -4.40 16.51 -8.29
CA VAL A 267 -5.37 17.16 -9.19
C VAL A 267 -6.68 17.45 -8.46
N ALA A 268 -7.19 16.49 -7.68
CA ALA A 268 -8.42 16.68 -6.91
C ALA A 268 -8.26 17.75 -5.81
N ALA A 269 -7.12 17.77 -5.11
CA ALA A 269 -6.84 18.77 -4.09
C ALA A 269 -6.74 20.19 -4.69
N ASP A 270 -6.09 20.34 -5.84
CA ASP A 270 -6.02 21.61 -6.57
C ASP A 270 -7.40 22.09 -7.03
N ALA A 271 -8.23 21.18 -7.55
CA ALA A 271 -9.59 21.49 -7.97
C ALA A 271 -10.46 21.96 -6.80
N ILE A 272 -10.43 21.27 -5.66
CA ILE A 272 -11.17 21.66 -4.46
C ILE A 272 -10.69 23.04 -3.96
N GLN A 273 -9.38 23.29 -3.95
CA GLN A 273 -8.84 24.57 -3.53
C GLN A 273 -9.32 25.71 -4.44
N ALA A 274 -9.36 25.50 -5.75
CA ALA A 274 -9.89 26.47 -6.71
C ALA A 274 -11.40 26.73 -6.51
N ASP A 275 -12.20 25.69 -6.30
CA ASP A 275 -13.64 25.81 -6.05
C ASP A 275 -13.94 26.58 -4.76
N ILE A 276 -13.16 26.35 -3.69
CA ILE A 276 -13.31 27.07 -2.42
C ILE A 276 -12.92 28.55 -2.56
N ILE A 277 -11.86 28.86 -3.30
CA ILE A 277 -11.49 30.26 -3.58
C ILE A 277 -12.61 30.95 -4.36
N SER A 278 -13.17 30.30 -5.38
CA SER A 278 -14.29 30.86 -6.13
C SER A 278 -15.55 31.04 -5.27
N ALA A 279 -15.84 30.10 -4.36
CA ALA A 279 -16.94 30.22 -3.42
C ALA A 279 -16.73 31.42 -2.47
N LYS A 280 -15.52 31.59 -1.95
CA LYS A 280 -15.13 32.74 -1.10
C LYS A 280 -15.38 34.07 -1.80
N ASP A 281 -14.97 34.20 -3.05
CA ASP A 281 -15.19 35.42 -3.85
C ASP A 281 -16.69 35.75 -4.00
N ASN A 282 -17.51 34.73 -4.31
CA ASN A 282 -18.97 34.89 -4.38
C ASN A 282 -19.57 35.31 -3.04
N TYR A 283 -19.11 34.77 -1.91
CA TYR A 283 -19.60 35.14 -0.58
C TYR A 283 -19.22 36.57 -0.21
N VAL A 284 -18.03 37.03 -0.58
CA VAL A 284 -17.62 38.43 -0.40
C VAL A 284 -18.54 39.37 -1.19
N GLU A 285 -18.90 39.01 -2.43
CA GLU A 285 -19.85 39.79 -3.23
C GLU A 285 -21.23 39.86 -2.58
N VAL A 286 -21.76 38.72 -2.11
CA VAL A 286 -23.07 38.69 -1.44
C VAL A 286 -23.05 39.49 -0.12
N ALA A 287 -21.97 39.40 0.65
CA ALA A 287 -21.81 40.20 1.87
C ALA A 287 -21.84 41.71 1.56
N GLY A 288 -21.19 42.14 0.47
CA GLY A 288 -21.26 43.53 0.00
C GLY A 288 -22.68 43.96 -0.40
N ASN A 289 -23.43 43.08 -1.06
CA ASN A 289 -24.84 43.34 -1.40
C ASN A 289 -25.72 43.46 -0.14
N VAL A 290 -25.48 42.62 0.88
CA VAL A 290 -26.18 42.68 2.17
C VAL A 290 -25.92 44.01 2.88
N ASP A 291 -24.66 44.46 2.90
CA ASP A 291 -24.26 45.75 3.49
C ASP A 291 -24.93 46.94 2.78
N GLN A 292 -25.00 46.88 1.45
CA GLN A 292 -25.70 47.89 0.65
C GLN A 292 -27.21 47.93 0.96
N ILE A 293 -27.88 46.77 1.06
CA ILE A 293 -29.31 46.72 1.41
C ILE A 293 -29.54 47.23 2.84
N SER A 294 -28.65 46.89 3.77
CA SER A 294 -28.71 47.37 5.15
C SER A 294 -28.63 48.91 5.21
N THR A 295 -27.74 49.51 4.41
CA THR A 295 -27.62 50.95 4.22
C THR A 295 -28.91 51.56 3.65
N ASP A 296 -29.51 50.92 2.64
CA ASP A 296 -30.76 51.38 2.03
C ASP A 296 -31.94 51.34 3.01
N ILE A 297 -32.02 50.32 3.88
CA ILE A 297 -33.02 50.23 4.96
C ILE A 297 -32.82 51.37 5.97
N SER A 298 -31.57 51.68 6.33
CA SER A 298 -31.26 52.80 7.23
C SER A 298 -31.72 54.14 6.62
N ASN A 299 -31.44 54.37 5.34
CA ASN A 299 -31.90 55.55 4.61
C ASN A 299 -33.44 55.64 4.53
N ARG A 300 -34.13 54.50 4.29
CA ARG A 300 -35.59 54.45 4.29
C ARG A 300 -36.18 54.75 5.66
N SER A 301 -35.53 54.31 6.74
CA SER A 301 -35.94 54.61 8.11
C SER A 301 -35.93 56.13 8.37
N GLN A 302 -34.91 56.85 7.90
CA GLN A 302 -34.87 58.31 7.97
C GLN A 302 -36.04 58.96 7.20
N ILE A 303 -36.34 58.47 5.99
CA ILE A 303 -37.50 58.95 5.21
C ILE A 303 -38.81 58.71 5.97
N TYR A 304 -38.97 57.57 6.64
CA TYR A 304 -40.16 57.30 7.45
C TYR A 304 -40.32 58.26 8.63
N GLU A 305 -39.23 58.68 9.27
CA GLU A 305 -39.27 59.72 10.30
C GLU A 305 -39.71 61.07 9.71
N GLU A 306 -39.19 61.46 8.55
CA GLU A 306 -39.62 62.68 7.86
C GLU A 306 -41.10 62.62 7.46
N MET A 307 -41.56 61.49 6.92
CA MET A 307 -42.98 61.26 6.63
C MET A 307 -43.83 61.34 7.90
N ALA A 308 -43.31 60.89 9.05
CA ALA A 308 -44.01 61.02 10.31
C ALA A 308 -44.20 62.47 10.72
N ASN A 309 -43.13 63.27 10.65
CA ASN A 309 -43.20 64.69 10.96
C ASN A 309 -44.19 65.44 10.05
N LEU A 310 -44.26 65.09 8.75
CA LEU A 310 -45.23 65.69 7.81
C LEU A 310 -46.67 65.24 8.08
N LEU A 311 -46.89 63.95 8.33
CA LEU A 311 -48.23 63.41 8.64
C LEU A 311 -48.74 63.97 9.97
N ASP A 312 -47.87 64.21 10.95
CA ASP A 312 -48.25 64.79 12.25
C ASP A 312 -48.58 66.30 12.12
N GLN A 313 -48.05 67.00 11.12
CA GLN A 313 -48.44 68.37 10.78
C GLN A 313 -49.76 68.45 10.01
N ALA A 314 -50.20 67.36 9.35
CA ALA A 314 -51.44 67.37 8.57
C ALA A 314 -52.69 67.57 9.45
N ASP A 315 -52.74 66.95 10.63
CA ASP A 315 -53.88 67.10 11.56
C ASP A 315 -54.07 68.55 12.05
N PRO A 316 -53.04 69.26 12.57
CA PRO A 316 -53.20 70.66 12.99
C PRO A 316 -53.51 71.59 11.81
N ILE A 317 -53.02 71.34 10.60
CA ILE A 317 -53.38 72.13 9.41
C ILE A 317 -54.86 71.92 9.05
N ILE A 318 -55.35 70.68 9.07
CA ILE A 318 -56.76 70.37 8.82
C ILE A 318 -57.64 71.06 9.87
N ASP A 319 -57.25 70.99 11.14
CA ASP A 319 -57.98 71.64 12.25
C ASP A 319 -57.97 73.17 12.14
N GLU A 320 -56.86 73.77 11.72
CA GLU A 320 -56.74 75.22 11.49
C GLU A 320 -57.61 75.70 10.31
N VAL A 321 -57.65 74.94 9.20
CA VAL A 321 -58.52 75.26 8.06
C VAL A 321 -59.99 75.14 8.43
N ILE A 322 -60.36 74.15 9.25
CA ILE A 322 -61.74 74.02 9.78
C ILE A 322 -62.06 75.17 10.74
N ALA A 323 -61.11 75.60 11.57
CA ALA A 323 -61.30 76.70 12.52
C ALA A 323 -61.42 78.08 11.85
N ASN A 324 -60.65 78.34 10.79
CA ASN A 324 -60.65 79.61 10.04
C ASN A 324 -61.87 79.77 9.11
N ASN A 325 -62.62 78.70 8.83
CA ASN A 325 -63.82 78.72 7.97
C ASN A 325 -65.11 78.38 8.74
N ARG A 326 -65.11 78.58 10.05
CA ARG A 326 -66.28 78.45 10.93
C ARG A 326 -67.17 79.68 10.92
#